data_AF-A0AA96VS38-F1
#
_entry.id   AF-A0AA96VS38-F1
#
_cell.length_a   1.000
_cell.length_b   1.000
_cell.length_c   1.000
_cell.angle_alpha   90.00
_cell.angle_beta   90.00
_cell.angle_gamma   90.00
#
_symmetry.space_group_name_H-M   'P 1'
#
loop_
_entity.id
_entity.type
_entity.pdbx_description
1 polymer ?
#
loop_
_entity_poly.entity_id
_entity_poly.type
_entity_poly.pdbx_seq_one_letter_code
_entity_poly.pdbx_strand_id
1 'polypeptide(L)'
;MTQTQMAKLLDVSDRTLRSWKQRRDKLYTLLERLDLSQAEELLSQKDEQHILRLIDNQHYFQEYRAFERELFKFLVSKFDVSVLKKMAKNTTLSKEARARSAYLYTFLTKKPIKLSFTLRQRVGLYHERKKESGDGLAGHYGLLSGVDANRFNQFKTKGLN
;
A
#
# COMPACT_ATOMS: atom_id res chain seq x y z
N MET A 1 16.00 -6.81 17.81
CA MET A 1 14.79 -6.69 18.66
C MET A 1 14.84 -7.67 19.84
N THR A 2 14.31 -7.32 21.03
CA THR A 2 14.28 -8.21 22.21
C THR A 2 13.10 -9.20 22.15
N GLN A 3 13.15 -10.28 22.93
CA GLN A 3 12.09 -11.29 22.95
C GLN A 3 10.73 -10.71 23.39
N THR A 4 10.70 -9.84 24.38
CA THR A 4 9.48 -9.18 24.85
C THR A 4 8.90 -8.25 23.78
N GLN A 5 9.76 -7.55 23.05
CA GLN A 5 9.34 -6.72 21.91
C GLN A 5 8.73 -7.58 20.80
N MET A 6 9.36 -8.72 20.44
CA MET A 6 8.81 -9.68 19.48
C MET A 6 7.44 -10.23 19.91
N ALA A 7 7.30 -10.57 21.19
CA ALA A 7 6.06 -11.15 21.75
C ALA A 7 4.90 -10.18 21.63
N LYS A 8 5.15 -8.91 22.01
CA LYS A 8 4.17 -7.83 21.89
C LYS A 8 3.84 -7.51 20.44
N LEU A 9 4.86 -7.45 19.58
CA LEU A 9 4.72 -7.05 18.18
C LEU A 9 3.91 -8.08 17.36
N LEU A 10 4.09 -9.37 17.64
CA LEU A 10 3.46 -10.46 16.90
C LEU A 10 2.20 -11.02 17.59
N ASP A 11 1.82 -10.45 18.73
CA ASP A 11 0.70 -10.92 19.57
C ASP A 11 0.78 -12.42 19.90
N VAL A 12 1.95 -12.86 20.39
CA VAL A 12 2.20 -14.26 20.77
C VAL A 12 2.84 -14.34 22.16
N SER A 13 2.56 -15.44 22.88
CA SER A 13 3.17 -15.64 24.20
C SER A 13 4.70 -15.83 24.13
N ASP A 14 5.40 -15.41 25.18
CA ASP A 14 6.84 -15.67 25.34
C ASP A 14 7.18 -17.15 25.26
N ARG A 15 6.30 -18.03 25.75
CA ARG A 15 6.47 -19.48 25.66
C ARG A 15 6.47 -19.95 24.21
N THR A 16 5.56 -19.43 23.39
CA THR A 16 5.50 -19.70 21.95
C THR A 16 6.78 -19.23 21.27
N LEU A 17 7.26 -18.01 21.55
CA LEU A 17 8.51 -17.48 20.99
C LEU A 17 9.74 -18.28 21.40
N ARG A 18 9.83 -18.73 22.66
CA ARG A 18 10.93 -19.61 23.11
C ARG A 18 10.97 -20.91 22.31
N SER A 19 9.82 -21.49 21.97
CA SER A 19 9.76 -22.70 21.15
C SER A 19 10.29 -22.49 19.72
N TRP A 20 10.25 -21.27 19.22
CA TRP A 20 10.74 -20.93 17.87
C TRP A 20 12.26 -20.94 17.80
N LYS A 21 12.99 -20.72 18.91
CA LYS A 21 14.46 -20.89 18.94
C LYS A 21 14.92 -22.27 18.50
N GLN A 22 14.07 -23.29 18.66
CA GLN A 22 14.38 -24.67 18.30
C GLN A 22 13.68 -25.10 17.00
N ARG A 23 12.42 -24.72 16.80
CA ARG A 23 11.59 -25.22 15.68
C ARG A 23 11.56 -24.28 14.46
N ARG A 24 11.97 -23.02 14.63
CA ARG A 24 11.95 -21.95 13.63
C ARG A 24 13.14 -21.01 13.85
N ASP A 25 14.30 -21.59 14.14
CA ASP A 25 15.54 -20.91 14.51
C ASP A 25 15.89 -19.77 13.54
N LYS A 26 15.81 -20.02 12.23
CA LYS A 26 16.08 -19.02 11.19
C LYS A 26 15.14 -17.82 11.26
N LEU A 27 13.85 -18.06 11.49
CA LEU A 27 12.86 -16.98 11.65
C LEU A 27 13.13 -16.19 12.93
N TYR A 28 13.46 -16.89 14.02
CA TYR A 28 13.78 -16.25 15.29
C TYR A 28 15.03 -15.37 15.16
N THR A 29 16.10 -15.86 14.53
CA THR A 29 17.31 -15.09 14.26
C THR A 29 17.05 -13.88 13.36
N LEU A 30 16.16 -13.99 12.38
CA LEU A 30 15.75 -12.85 11.55
C LEU A 30 15.04 -11.78 12.38
N LEU A 31 14.11 -12.18 13.25
CA LEU A 31 13.40 -11.26 14.14
C LEU A 31 14.35 -10.60 15.17
N GLU A 32 15.35 -11.33 15.68
CA GLU A 32 16.40 -10.75 16.52
C GLU A 32 17.20 -9.66 15.80
N ARG A 33 17.49 -9.87 14.52
CA ARG A 33 18.27 -8.94 13.69
C ARG A 33 17.47 -7.74 13.17
N LEU A 34 16.14 -7.84 13.15
CA LEU A 34 15.26 -6.72 12.81
C LEU A 34 15.27 -5.67 13.93
N ASP A 35 15.31 -4.40 13.52
CA ASP A 35 15.03 -3.29 14.43
C ASP A 35 13.53 -3.20 14.71
N LEU A 36 13.15 -2.80 15.93
CA LEU A 36 11.74 -2.72 16.31
C LEU A 36 10.99 -1.71 15.45
N SER A 37 11.56 -0.54 15.18
CA SER A 37 10.91 0.50 14.38
C SER A 37 10.70 0.05 12.95
N GLN A 38 11.66 -0.66 12.37
CA GLN A 38 11.55 -1.25 11.04
C GLN A 38 10.50 -2.36 10.99
N ALA A 39 10.42 -3.18 12.03
CA ALA A 39 9.43 -4.25 12.11
C ALA A 39 7.99 -3.69 12.30
N GLU A 40 7.83 -2.63 13.08
CA GLU A 40 6.58 -1.88 13.21
C GLU A 40 6.19 -1.19 11.89
N GLU A 41 7.14 -0.60 11.15
CA GLU A 41 6.89 -0.07 9.80
C GLU A 41 6.40 -1.19 8.85
N LEU A 42 7.06 -2.34 8.86
CA LEU A 42 6.68 -3.49 8.02
C LEU A 42 5.31 -4.08 8.37
N LEU A 43 4.92 -4.03 9.64
CA LEU A 43 3.61 -4.50 10.10
C LEU A 43 2.50 -3.46 9.88
N SER A 44 2.79 -2.18 10.06
CA SER A 44 1.85 -1.09 9.79
C SER A 44 1.56 -0.92 8.29
N GLN A 45 2.45 -1.36 7.40
CA GLN A 45 2.15 -1.53 5.97
C GLN A 45 0.99 -2.51 5.69
N LYS A 46 0.56 -3.31 6.67
CA LYS A 46 -0.65 -4.15 6.57
C LYS A 46 -1.92 -3.45 7.05
N ASP A 47 -1.83 -2.27 7.62
CA ASP A 47 -2.97 -1.60 8.24
C ASP A 47 -3.84 -0.90 7.17
N GLU A 48 -5.16 -1.07 7.27
CA GLU A 48 -6.13 -0.45 6.37
C GLU A 48 -5.97 1.09 6.37
N GLN A 49 -5.47 1.66 7.48
CA GLN A 49 -5.15 3.08 7.58
C GLN A 49 -4.09 3.55 6.58
N HIS A 50 -3.07 2.74 6.27
CA HIS A 50 -2.03 3.13 5.30
C HIS A 50 -2.64 3.29 3.90
N ILE A 51 -3.54 2.39 3.54
CA ILE A 51 -4.23 2.43 2.25
C ILE A 51 -5.20 3.60 2.21
N LEU A 52 -5.92 3.87 3.31
CA LEU A 52 -6.79 5.04 3.42
C LEU A 52 -6.00 6.31 3.13
N ARG A 53 -4.80 6.47 3.70
CA ARG A 53 -3.93 7.62 3.40
C ARG A 53 -3.54 7.69 1.92
N LEU A 54 -3.26 6.55 1.29
CA LEU A 54 -2.91 6.48 -0.13
C LEU A 54 -4.08 6.82 -1.07
N ILE A 55 -5.28 6.29 -0.79
CA ILE A 55 -6.45 6.54 -1.65
C ILE A 55 -7.08 7.90 -1.37
N ASP A 56 -6.90 8.44 -0.16
CA ASP A 56 -7.36 9.78 0.23
C ASP A 56 -6.22 10.80 0.21
N ASN A 57 -5.33 10.65 -0.77
CA ASN A 57 -4.04 11.33 -0.80
C ASN A 57 -4.07 12.86 -0.68
N GLN A 58 -5.18 13.51 -1.04
CA GLN A 58 -5.36 14.95 -0.97
C GLN A 58 -5.25 15.49 0.46
N HIS A 59 -5.61 14.69 1.45
CA HIS A 59 -5.55 15.10 2.85
C HIS A 59 -4.21 14.80 3.53
N TYR A 60 -3.38 13.93 2.93
CA TYR A 60 -2.20 13.35 3.62
C TYR A 60 -0.86 13.64 2.94
N PHE A 61 -0.84 14.07 1.67
CA PHE A 61 0.39 14.26 0.93
C PHE A 61 0.49 15.64 0.33
N GLN A 62 1.09 16.56 1.07
CA GLN A 62 1.36 17.94 0.65
C GLN A 62 2.77 18.10 0.05
N GLU A 63 3.71 17.25 0.45
CA GLU A 63 5.10 17.31 0.00
C GLU A 63 5.34 16.70 -1.38
N TYR A 64 6.26 17.30 -2.13
CA TYR A 64 6.64 16.84 -3.46
C TYR A 64 7.17 15.38 -3.42
N ARG A 65 6.52 14.51 -4.21
CA ARG A 65 6.81 13.07 -4.35
C ARG A 65 6.64 12.22 -3.08
N ALA A 66 6.16 12.75 -1.96
CA ALA A 66 5.88 11.95 -0.77
C ALA A 66 4.87 10.83 -1.07
N PHE A 67 3.79 11.18 -1.79
CA PHE A 67 2.82 10.19 -2.27
C PHE A 67 3.44 9.12 -3.17
N GLU A 68 4.32 9.50 -4.10
CA GLU A 68 4.96 8.58 -5.05
C GLU A 68 5.82 7.54 -4.33
N ARG A 69 6.58 7.97 -3.31
CA ARG A 69 7.40 7.07 -2.48
C ARG A 69 6.55 6.07 -1.72
N GLU A 70 5.49 6.54 -1.06
CA GLU A 70 4.57 5.68 -0.32
C GLU A 70 3.81 4.71 -1.24
N LEU A 71 3.34 5.20 -2.40
CA LEU A 71 2.68 4.38 -3.40
C LEU A 71 3.59 3.26 -3.90
N PHE A 72 4.86 3.55 -4.22
CA PHE A 72 5.76 2.53 -4.73
C PHE A 72 6.17 1.51 -3.67
N LYS A 73 6.40 1.94 -2.43
CA LYS A 73 6.57 1.02 -1.29
C LYS A 73 5.37 0.08 -1.18
N PHE A 74 4.15 0.62 -1.25
CA PHE A 74 2.91 -0.16 -1.21
C PHE A 74 2.77 -1.13 -2.39
N LEU A 75 3.07 -0.70 -3.61
CA LEU A 75 2.94 -1.55 -4.80
C LEU A 75 3.94 -2.72 -4.83
N VAL A 76 5.10 -2.56 -4.19
CA VAL A 76 6.10 -3.64 -4.06
C VAL A 76 5.84 -4.52 -2.82
N SER A 77 5.14 -3.99 -1.82
CA SER A 77 4.80 -4.78 -0.65
C SER A 77 3.88 -5.94 -1.04
N LYS A 78 4.09 -7.12 -0.44
CA LYS A 78 3.24 -8.31 -0.66
C LYS A 78 1.92 -8.17 0.11
N PHE A 79 1.27 -7.03 -0.04
CA PHE A 79 0.07 -6.66 0.66
C PHE A 79 -1.15 -7.45 0.15
N ASP A 80 -2.15 -7.65 1.03
CA ASP A 80 -3.39 -8.33 0.65
C ASP A 80 -4.29 -7.42 -0.19
N VAL A 81 -4.22 -7.59 -1.52
CA VAL A 81 -5.04 -6.88 -2.50
C VAL A 81 -6.55 -6.98 -2.25
N SER A 82 -7.04 -7.94 -1.45
CA SER A 82 -8.45 -8.05 -1.08
C SER A 82 -8.98 -6.79 -0.40
N VAL A 83 -8.13 -6.07 0.34
CA VAL A 83 -8.50 -4.84 1.04
C VAL A 83 -8.81 -3.70 0.06
N LEU A 84 -8.04 -3.56 -1.03
CA LEU A 84 -8.34 -2.59 -2.09
C LEU A 84 -9.70 -2.85 -2.74
N LYS A 85 -10.08 -4.13 -2.89
CA LYS A 85 -11.40 -4.52 -3.40
C LYS A 85 -12.51 -4.17 -2.41
N LYS A 86 -12.28 -4.32 -1.10
CA LYS A 86 -13.22 -3.89 -0.05
C LYS A 86 -13.40 -2.37 -0.07
N MET A 87 -12.30 -1.61 -0.11
CA MET A 87 -12.33 -0.14 -0.13
C MET A 87 -13.00 0.44 -1.37
N ALA A 88 -12.81 -0.16 -2.55
CA ALA A 88 -13.52 0.26 -3.76
C ALA A 88 -15.06 0.16 -3.63
N LYS A 89 -15.55 -0.79 -2.83
CA LYS A 89 -16.98 -1.02 -2.58
C LYS A 89 -17.51 -0.26 -1.37
N ASN A 90 -16.64 0.27 -0.51
CA ASN A 90 -17.05 0.94 0.71
C ASN A 90 -17.72 2.29 0.39
N THR A 91 -19.00 2.43 0.72
CA THR A 91 -19.80 3.62 0.45
C THR A 91 -19.51 4.79 1.39
N THR A 92 -18.81 4.56 2.51
CA THR A 92 -18.39 5.65 3.42
C THR A 92 -17.24 6.48 2.86
N LEU A 93 -16.52 5.95 1.87
CA LEU A 93 -15.40 6.63 1.23
C LEU A 93 -15.87 7.52 0.07
N SER A 94 -15.10 8.57 -0.21
CA SER A 94 -15.33 9.44 -1.36
C SER A 94 -15.28 8.64 -2.67
N LYS A 95 -16.02 9.10 -3.68
CA LYS A 95 -16.00 8.48 -5.02
C LYS A 95 -14.58 8.42 -5.60
N GLU A 96 -13.77 9.43 -5.31
CA GLU A 96 -12.37 9.52 -5.75
C GLU A 96 -11.50 8.45 -5.09
N ALA A 97 -11.59 8.30 -3.76
CA ALA A 97 -10.86 7.27 -3.02
C ALA A 97 -11.24 5.86 -3.50
N ARG A 98 -12.53 5.62 -3.72
CA ARG A 98 -13.03 4.34 -4.26
C ARG A 98 -12.52 4.05 -5.67
N ALA A 99 -12.46 5.08 -6.53
CA ALA A 99 -11.92 4.96 -7.89
C ALA A 99 -10.41 4.67 -7.88
N ARG A 100 -9.63 5.37 -7.06
CA ARG A 100 -8.19 5.09 -6.86
C ARG A 100 -7.97 3.67 -6.34
N SER A 101 -8.78 3.21 -5.38
CA SER A 101 -8.70 1.85 -4.86
C SER A 101 -8.98 0.79 -5.93
N ALA A 102 -10.02 0.98 -6.74
CA ALA A 102 -10.37 0.07 -7.83
C ALA A 102 -9.28 0.02 -8.92
N TYR A 103 -8.71 1.19 -9.24
CA TYR A 103 -7.58 1.32 -10.15
C TYR A 103 -6.37 0.52 -9.64
N LEU A 104 -5.92 0.76 -8.40
CA LEU A 104 -4.76 0.07 -7.81
C LEU A 104 -4.97 -1.45 -7.75
N TYR A 105 -6.18 -1.90 -7.37
CA TYR A 105 -6.51 -3.33 -7.39
C TYR A 105 -6.34 -3.93 -8.78
N THR A 106 -6.85 -3.24 -9.80
CA THR A 106 -6.78 -3.74 -11.19
C THR A 106 -5.36 -3.68 -11.73
N PHE A 107 -4.60 -2.65 -11.36
CA PHE A 107 -3.20 -2.51 -11.73
C PHE A 107 -2.37 -3.71 -11.24
N LEU A 108 -2.59 -4.13 -9.98
CA LEU A 108 -1.88 -5.24 -9.35
C LEU A 108 -2.38 -6.62 -9.80
N THR A 109 -3.70 -6.81 -9.90
CA THR A 109 -4.29 -8.14 -10.14
C THR A 109 -4.63 -8.42 -11.59
N LYS A 110 -4.64 -7.38 -12.44
CA LYS A 110 -5.16 -7.39 -13.81
C LYS A 110 -6.64 -7.79 -13.91
N LYS A 111 -7.39 -7.74 -12.80
CA LYS A 111 -8.83 -8.05 -12.75
C LYS A 111 -9.63 -6.76 -12.53
N PRO A 112 -10.48 -6.33 -13.48
CA PRO A 112 -11.25 -5.10 -13.34
C PRO A 112 -12.34 -5.21 -12.26
N ILE A 113 -12.66 -4.09 -11.62
CA ILE A 113 -13.77 -3.95 -10.66
C ILE A 113 -14.80 -3.02 -11.28
N LYS A 114 -16.05 -3.47 -11.39
CA LYS A 114 -17.15 -2.58 -11.78
C LYS A 114 -17.51 -1.66 -10.63
N LEU A 115 -17.37 -0.35 -10.82
CA LEU A 115 -17.85 0.66 -9.88
C LEU A 115 -19.34 0.93 -10.09
N SER A 116 -20.05 1.25 -9.02
CA SER A 116 -21.47 1.63 -9.06
C SER A 116 -21.71 3.07 -9.50
N PHE A 117 -20.64 3.79 -9.84
CA PHE A 117 -20.65 5.20 -10.19
C PHE A 117 -19.57 5.47 -11.22
N THR A 118 -19.68 6.61 -11.90
CA THR A 118 -18.65 7.15 -12.79
C THR A 118 -18.04 8.40 -12.16
N LEU A 119 -16.73 8.56 -12.26
CA LEU A 119 -16.05 9.79 -11.84
C LEU A 119 -16.07 10.80 -12.98
N ARG A 120 -16.38 12.07 -12.71
CA ARG A 120 -16.20 13.16 -13.67
C ARG A 120 -14.71 13.56 -13.63
N GLN A 121 -14.02 13.46 -14.76
CA GLN A 121 -12.55 13.54 -14.94
C GLN A 121 -11.88 14.80 -14.36
N ARG A 122 -11.71 14.88 -13.04
CA ARG A 122 -11.06 16.04 -12.38
C ARG A 122 -9.92 15.66 -11.45
N VAL A 123 -9.71 14.36 -11.22
CA VAL A 123 -8.86 13.88 -10.14
C VAL A 123 -7.87 12.84 -10.67
N GLY A 124 -6.58 13.09 -10.42
CA GLY A 124 -5.50 12.15 -10.73
C GLY A 124 -5.29 11.13 -9.61
N LEU A 125 -4.56 10.06 -9.94
CA LEU A 125 -3.97 9.19 -8.92
C LEU A 125 -2.94 9.96 -8.09
N TYR A 126 -2.15 10.83 -8.71
CA TYR A 126 -1.19 11.70 -8.03
C TYR A 126 -1.88 12.99 -7.56
N HIS A 127 -1.63 13.40 -6.33
CA HIS A 127 -2.04 14.73 -5.84
C HIS A 127 -1.37 15.84 -6.67
N GLU A 128 -2.16 16.86 -7.05
CA GLU A 128 -1.80 18.07 -7.82
C GLU A 128 -1.10 17.89 -9.19
N ARG A 129 -0.76 16.68 -9.61
CA ARG A 129 -0.19 16.44 -10.94
C ARG A 129 -1.29 16.29 -11.98
N LYS A 130 -1.59 17.39 -12.66
CA LYS A 130 -2.50 17.50 -13.81
C LYS A 130 -2.01 16.89 -15.12
N LYS A 131 -0.85 16.21 -15.15
CA LYS A 131 -0.38 15.60 -16.41
C LYS A 131 -1.24 14.37 -16.71
N GLU A 132 -2.05 14.48 -17.77
CA GLU A 132 -2.64 13.36 -18.49
C GLU A 132 -1.51 12.41 -18.88
N SER A 133 -1.32 11.40 -18.04
CA SER A 133 -0.43 10.27 -18.26
C SER A 133 -1.15 8.99 -17.89
N GLY A 134 -2.50 9.05 -17.88
CA GLY A 134 -3.35 7.92 -17.61
C GLY A 134 -2.97 6.80 -18.54
N ASP A 135 -2.45 5.71 -17.96
CA ASP A 135 -2.59 4.43 -18.62
C ASP A 135 -4.09 4.26 -18.96
N GLY A 136 -4.44 3.59 -20.06
CA GLY A 136 -5.85 3.43 -20.44
C GLY A 136 -6.72 2.84 -19.31
N LEU A 137 -6.08 2.20 -18.33
CA LEU A 137 -6.65 1.71 -17.09
C LEU A 137 -7.11 2.84 -16.13
N ALA A 138 -6.34 3.91 -15.93
CA ALA A 138 -6.78 5.06 -15.13
C ALA A 138 -8.03 5.71 -15.74
N GLY A 139 -8.04 5.84 -17.08
CA GLY A 139 -9.19 6.33 -17.83
C GLY A 139 -10.46 5.50 -17.62
N HIS A 140 -10.34 4.17 -17.55
CA HIS A 140 -11.46 3.26 -17.26
C HIS A 140 -12.16 3.59 -15.92
N TYR A 141 -11.42 4.09 -14.93
CA TYR A 141 -11.94 4.48 -13.62
C TYR A 141 -12.25 5.98 -13.49
N GLY A 142 -12.11 6.76 -14.58
CA GLY A 142 -12.33 8.20 -14.60
C GLY A 142 -11.23 9.03 -13.92
N LEU A 143 -10.03 8.46 -13.78
CA LEU A 143 -8.85 9.14 -13.23
C LEU A 143 -8.02 9.79 -14.34
N LEU A 144 -7.42 10.96 -14.06
CA LEU A 144 -6.58 11.71 -15.01
C LEU A 144 -5.16 11.11 -15.19
N SER A 145 -4.69 10.36 -14.20
CA SER A 145 -3.36 9.77 -14.19
C SER A 145 -3.37 8.43 -13.48
N GLY A 146 -2.55 7.49 -13.97
CA GLY A 146 -2.27 6.19 -13.37
C GLY A 146 -0.84 6.12 -12.85
N VAL A 147 -0.40 4.96 -12.38
CA VAL A 147 0.99 4.71 -11.95
C VAL A 147 1.96 4.97 -13.10
N ASP A 148 2.98 5.79 -12.86
CA ASP A 148 4.11 5.94 -13.79
C ASP A 148 4.95 4.64 -13.79
N ALA A 149 4.72 3.81 -14.81
CA ALA A 149 5.36 2.50 -14.93
C ALA A 149 6.89 2.60 -15.05
N ASN A 150 7.41 3.63 -15.71
CA ASN A 150 8.86 3.82 -15.87
C ASN A 150 9.51 4.12 -14.52
N ARG A 151 8.91 5.04 -13.75
CA ARG A 151 9.39 5.36 -12.39
C ARG A 151 9.22 4.20 -11.43
N PHE A 152 8.09 3.49 -11.50
CA PHE A 152 7.86 2.31 -10.67
C PHE A 152 8.91 1.23 -10.93
N ASN A 153 9.25 0.97 -12.19
CA ASN A 153 10.29 0.01 -12.56
C ASN A 153 11.69 0.46 -12.09
N GLN A 154 11.99 1.77 -12.18
CA GLN A 154 13.23 2.33 -11.63
C GLN A 154 13.32 2.12 -10.12
N PHE A 155 12.25 2.42 -9.38
CA PHE A 155 12.16 2.18 -7.94
C PHE A 155 12.36 0.71 -7.59
N LYS A 156 11.69 -0.21 -8.30
CA LYS A 156 11.82 -1.65 -8.08
C LYS A 156 13.26 -2.15 -8.27
N THR A 157 14.00 -1.53 -9.19
CA THR A 157 15.36 -1.96 -9.56
C THR A 157 16.45 -1.32 -8.69
N LYS A 158 16.28 -0.05 -8.32
CA LYS A 158 17.33 0.75 -7.66
C LYS A 158 17.01 1.18 -6.22
N GLY A 159 15.77 1.03 -5.77
CA GLY A 159 15.32 1.54 -4.47
C GLY A 159 15.06 3.04 -4.47
N LEU A 160 14.85 3.60 -3.26
CA LEU A 160 14.71 5.04 -3.03
C LEU A 160 16.09 5.70 -3.09
N ASN A 161 16.33 6.52 -4.12
CA ASN A 161 17.38 7.54 -4.11
C ASN A 161 16.80 8.87 -3.64
#